data_AF-A0A3D5D362-F1
#
_entry.id   AF-A0A3D5D362-F1
#
_cell.length_a   1.000
_cell.length_b   1.000
_cell.length_c   1.000
_cell.angle_alpha   90.00
_cell.angle_beta   90.00
_cell.angle_gamma   90.00
#
_symmetry.space_group_name_H-M   'P 1'
#
loop_
_entity.id
_entity.type
_entity.pdbx_description
1 polymer ?
#
loop_
_entity_poly.entity_id
_entity_poly.type
_entity_poly.pdbx_seq_one_letter_code
_entity_poly.pdbx_strand_id
1 'polypeptide(L)'
;MQKNVIPLILAAALWSAGGCATFSEPEAVVNLPEPSVPADAQLMPGSLSDPLEPVNRVAFAIDKSLFHWVVDPASRGYQAVMPETARKGVRHFRQNLFYPVRLGNNVLQGKLGAAGRETKRFLINTTVGVLGFTDPATSRFKIQPSDEDLGQTFGVWGWDHRYYLYMP
;
A
#
# COMPACT_ATOMS: atom_id res chain seq x y z
N MET A 1 19.76 41.84 -30.72
CA MET A 1 19.39 42.45 -29.44
C MET A 1 17.90 42.24 -29.27
N GLN A 2 17.47 41.44 -28.28
CA GLN A 2 16.10 41.21 -27.75
C GLN A 2 16.12 39.84 -27.02
N LYS A 3 16.82 39.81 -25.88
CA LYS A 3 16.73 38.74 -24.88
C LYS A 3 15.71 39.24 -23.84
N ASN A 4 14.91 38.32 -23.29
CA ASN A 4 14.08 38.47 -22.06
C ASN A 4 12.65 39.04 -22.21
N VAL A 5 11.70 38.22 -22.66
CA VAL A 5 10.25 38.45 -22.41
C VAL A 5 9.52 37.21 -21.85
N ILE A 6 10.26 36.19 -21.39
CA ILE A 6 9.64 34.91 -20.99
C ILE A 6 9.15 34.81 -19.52
N PRO A 7 9.47 35.70 -18.54
CA PRO A 7 8.91 35.55 -17.19
C PRO A 7 7.87 36.63 -16.89
N LEU A 8 6.81 36.76 -17.70
CA LEU A 8 5.68 37.67 -17.37
C LEU A 8 4.31 37.19 -17.85
N ILE A 9 4.11 35.87 -17.99
CA ILE A 9 2.77 35.27 -18.14
C ILE A 9 2.43 34.38 -16.93
N LEU A 10 3.36 34.19 -16.00
CA LEU A 10 3.22 33.25 -14.87
C LEU A 10 2.48 33.81 -13.63
N ALA A 11 1.87 34.98 -13.70
CA ALA A 11 1.28 35.64 -12.52
C ALA A 11 -0.17 36.15 -12.66
N ALA A 12 -0.85 35.89 -13.79
CA ALA A 12 -2.18 36.48 -14.06
C ALA A 12 -3.32 35.47 -14.28
N ALA A 13 -3.12 34.17 -14.03
CA ALA A 13 -4.17 33.16 -14.18
C ALA A 13 -4.68 32.59 -12.84
N LEU A 14 -4.40 33.27 -11.72
CA LEU A 14 -4.76 32.78 -10.38
C LEU A 14 -6.02 33.41 -9.77
N TRP A 15 -6.70 34.35 -10.42
CA TRP A 15 -7.76 35.15 -9.76
C TRP A 15 -9.08 35.30 -10.56
N SER A 16 -9.54 34.24 -11.22
CA SER A 16 -10.91 34.25 -11.78
C SER A 16 -11.47 32.85 -12.06
N ALA A 17 -11.90 32.16 -11.01
CA ALA A 17 -12.92 31.11 -11.10
C ALA A 17 -13.52 30.83 -9.71
N GLY A 18 -14.18 31.83 -9.12
CA GLY A 18 -15.23 31.59 -8.15
C GLY A 18 -16.44 31.01 -8.89
N GLY A 19 -16.39 29.73 -9.20
CA GLY A 19 -17.52 28.97 -9.75
C GLY A 19 -17.81 27.82 -8.81
N CYS A 20 -19.05 27.71 -8.33
CA CYS A 20 -19.54 26.51 -7.67
C CYS A 20 -19.18 25.30 -8.53
N ALA A 21 -18.24 24.49 -8.07
CA ALA A 21 -18.03 23.17 -8.63
C ALA A 21 -19.22 22.32 -8.21
N THR A 22 -20.26 22.30 -9.03
CA THR A 22 -21.23 21.20 -9.03
C THR A 22 -20.43 19.94 -9.31
N PHE A 23 -20.32 19.09 -8.28
CA PHE A 23 -19.72 17.77 -8.40
C PHE A 23 -20.63 16.94 -9.31
N SER A 24 -20.28 16.86 -10.59
CA SER A 24 -20.90 15.89 -11.49
C SER A 24 -20.51 14.52 -10.98
N GLU A 25 -21.50 13.70 -10.61
CA GLU A 25 -21.27 12.27 -10.44
C GLU A 25 -20.61 11.74 -11.72
N PRO A 26 -19.58 10.90 -11.62
CA PRO A 26 -18.99 10.29 -12.80
C PRO A 26 -20.04 9.42 -13.49
N GLU A 27 -20.33 9.68 -14.76
CA GLU A 27 -21.19 8.87 -15.66
C GLU A 27 -20.86 7.37 -15.63
N ALA A 28 -19.66 7.00 -15.15
CA ALA A 28 -19.16 5.63 -15.06
C ALA A 28 -19.93 4.73 -14.08
N VAL A 29 -20.69 5.27 -13.11
CA VAL A 29 -21.53 4.44 -12.22
C VAL A 29 -22.88 4.12 -12.86
N VAL A 30 -23.35 4.97 -13.78
CA VAL A 30 -24.70 4.86 -14.38
C VAL A 30 -24.73 3.84 -15.53
N ASN A 31 -23.60 3.50 -16.14
CA ASN A 31 -23.52 2.55 -17.25
C ASN A 31 -22.53 1.41 -16.97
N LEU A 32 -22.79 0.61 -15.93
CA LEU A 32 -22.15 -0.68 -15.81
C LEU A 32 -22.73 -1.62 -16.88
N PRO A 33 -21.90 -2.28 -17.72
CA PRO A 33 -22.41 -3.29 -18.64
C PRO A 33 -23.18 -4.34 -17.86
N GLU A 34 -24.37 -4.71 -18.36
CA GLU A 34 -25.15 -5.77 -17.71
C GLU A 34 -24.27 -7.01 -17.57
N PRO A 35 -24.19 -7.59 -16.37
CA PRO A 35 -23.32 -8.73 -16.14
C PRO A 35 -23.73 -9.88 -17.06
N SER A 36 -22.74 -10.48 -17.74
CA SER A 36 -22.96 -11.59 -18.69
C SER A 36 -23.63 -12.80 -18.05
N VAL A 37 -23.57 -12.91 -16.72
CA VAL A 37 -24.31 -13.87 -15.91
C VAL A 37 -25.05 -13.09 -14.81
N PRO A 38 -26.38 -13.26 -14.66
CA PRO A 38 -27.16 -12.52 -13.66
C PRO A 38 -26.73 -12.80 -12.20
N ALA A 39 -26.03 -13.91 -11.95
CA ALA A 39 -25.42 -14.23 -10.66
C ALA A 39 -24.22 -13.33 -10.33
N ASP A 40 -23.50 -12.82 -11.33
CA ASP A 40 -22.33 -11.96 -11.12
C ASP A 40 -22.75 -10.55 -10.65
N ALA A 41 -23.99 -10.14 -10.95
CA ALA A 41 -24.59 -8.91 -10.43
C ALA A 41 -24.60 -8.88 -8.89
N GLN A 42 -24.78 -10.05 -8.26
CA GLN A 42 -24.82 -10.20 -6.80
C GLN A 42 -23.43 -10.18 -6.16
N LEU A 43 -22.37 -10.34 -6.96
CA LEU A 43 -20.97 -10.26 -6.53
C LEU A 43 -20.40 -8.85 -6.71
N MET A 44 -21.09 -7.96 -7.42
CA MET A 44 -20.72 -6.56 -7.47
C MET A 44 -21.07 -5.95 -6.11
N PRO A 45 -20.08 -5.58 -5.28
CA PRO A 45 -20.39 -4.84 -4.06
C PRO A 45 -21.13 -3.58 -4.49
N GLY A 46 -22.29 -3.32 -3.89
CA GLY A 46 -22.97 -2.03 -4.04
C GLY A 46 -21.98 -0.91 -3.72
N SER A 47 -22.15 0.26 -4.35
CA SER A 47 -21.25 1.40 -4.13
C SER A 47 -21.06 1.63 -2.62
N LEU A 48 -19.87 1.32 -2.10
CA LEU A 48 -19.53 1.59 -0.72
C LEU A 48 -19.53 3.11 -0.56
N SER A 49 -20.47 3.62 0.24
CA SER A 49 -20.55 5.05 0.50
C SER A 49 -19.33 5.45 1.33
N ASP A 50 -18.36 6.12 0.69
CA ASP A 50 -17.18 6.71 1.33
C ASP A 50 -17.42 8.23 1.50
N PRO A 51 -17.70 8.71 2.72
CA PRO A 51 -17.91 10.14 2.96
C PRO A 51 -16.72 11.03 2.61
N LEU A 52 -15.51 10.45 2.56
CA LEU A 52 -14.25 11.16 2.27
C LEU A 52 -13.76 10.93 0.84
N GLU A 53 -14.59 10.37 -0.04
CA GLU A 53 -14.26 10.14 -1.45
C GLU A 53 -13.61 11.35 -2.15
N PRO A 54 -14.12 12.59 -2.05
CA PRO A 54 -13.49 13.72 -2.76
C PRO A 54 -12.06 14.00 -2.27
N VAL A 55 -11.83 13.89 -0.96
CA VAL A 55 -10.49 14.09 -0.38
C VAL A 55 -9.56 12.96 -0.82
N ASN A 56 -10.04 11.72 -0.74
CA ASN A 56 -9.28 10.53 -1.12
C ASN A 56 -8.89 10.55 -2.61
N ARG A 57 -9.80 11.01 -3.49
CA ARG A 57 -9.53 11.16 -4.92
C ARG A 57 -8.48 12.23 -5.23
N VAL A 58 -8.50 13.38 -4.52
CA VAL A 58 -7.48 14.42 -4.70
C VAL A 58 -6.11 13.92 -4.23
N ALA A 59 -6.04 13.33 -3.04
CA ALA A 59 -4.80 12.75 -2.52
C ALA A 59 -4.26 11.66 -3.47
N PHE A 60 -5.12 10.81 -4.01
CA PHE A 60 -4.75 9.81 -5.01
C PHE A 60 -4.20 10.42 -6.30
N ALA A 61 -4.76 11.53 -6.78
CA ALA A 61 -4.24 12.22 -7.97
C ALA A 61 -2.83 12.78 -7.73
N ILE A 62 -2.54 13.24 -6.51
CA ILE A 62 -1.20 13.70 -6.09
C ILE A 62 -0.22 12.53 -6.07
N ASP A 63 -0.54 11.44 -5.37
CA ASP A 63 0.33 10.25 -5.30
C ASP A 63 0.58 9.66 -6.69
N LYS A 64 -0.46 9.54 -7.52
CA LYS A 64 -0.32 9.05 -8.90
C LYS A 64 0.70 9.86 -9.71
N SER A 65 0.68 11.19 -9.56
CA SER A 65 1.63 12.07 -10.23
C SER A 65 3.04 11.88 -9.66
N LEU A 66 3.19 11.85 -8.35
CA LEU A 66 4.46 11.60 -7.68
C LEU A 66 5.07 10.25 -8.07
N PHE A 67 4.23 9.21 -8.13
CA PHE A 67 4.64 7.87 -8.49
C PHE A 67 5.21 7.84 -9.91
N HIS A 68 4.50 8.44 -10.88
CA HIS A 68 4.93 8.41 -12.27
C HIS A 68 6.21 9.22 -12.53
N TRP A 69 6.35 10.39 -11.89
CA TRP A 69 7.45 11.32 -12.17
C TRP A 69 8.68 11.11 -11.29
N VAL A 70 8.51 10.57 -10.08
CA VAL A 70 9.60 10.46 -9.09
C VAL A 70 9.86 9.00 -8.70
N VAL A 71 8.83 8.30 -8.21
CA VAL A 71 9.02 6.98 -7.59
C VAL A 71 9.36 5.90 -8.62
N ASP A 72 8.65 5.84 -9.75
CA ASP A 72 8.90 4.86 -10.82
C ASP A 72 10.30 5.02 -11.44
N PRO A 73 10.74 6.21 -11.92
CA PRO A 73 12.09 6.34 -12.46
C PRO A 73 13.18 6.06 -11.42
N ALA A 74 12.99 6.50 -10.16
CA ALA A 74 13.92 6.18 -9.08
C ALA A 74 13.99 4.67 -8.81
N SER A 75 12.84 3.98 -8.83
CA SER A 75 12.78 2.53 -8.63
C SER A 75 13.46 1.78 -9.75
N ARG A 76 13.27 2.18 -11.02
CA ARG A 76 13.98 1.59 -12.16
C ARG A 76 15.49 1.81 -12.04
N GLY A 77 15.92 3.00 -11.64
CA GLY A 77 17.32 3.30 -11.35
C GLY A 77 17.89 2.40 -10.26
N TYR A 78 17.17 2.22 -9.15
CA TYR A 78 17.56 1.30 -8.07
C TYR A 78 17.68 -0.15 -8.56
N GLN A 79 16.74 -0.62 -9.38
CA GLN A 79 16.78 -1.97 -9.93
C GLN A 79 17.94 -2.18 -10.93
N ALA A 80 18.32 -1.13 -11.67
CA ALA A 80 19.45 -1.18 -12.59
C ALA A 80 20.81 -1.23 -11.86
N VAL A 81 20.94 -0.53 -10.72
CA VAL A 81 22.18 -0.46 -9.95
C VAL A 81 22.33 -1.65 -8.99
N MET A 82 21.26 -2.08 -8.33
CA MET A 82 21.33 -3.15 -7.33
C MET A 82 21.09 -4.56 -7.89
N PRO A 83 22.01 -5.51 -7.63
CA PRO A 83 21.81 -6.90 -8.03
C PRO A 83 20.62 -7.52 -7.29
N GLU A 84 19.98 -8.50 -7.93
CA GLU A 84 18.78 -9.16 -7.39
C GLU A 84 19.03 -9.76 -6.00
N THR A 85 20.20 -10.38 -5.78
CA THR A 85 20.57 -10.98 -4.48
C THR A 85 20.56 -9.96 -3.34
N ALA A 86 21.12 -8.76 -3.56
CA ALA A 86 21.13 -7.71 -2.55
C ALA A 86 19.71 -7.20 -2.25
N ARG A 87 18.89 -7.01 -3.28
CA ARG A 87 17.48 -6.61 -3.14
C ARG A 87 16.67 -7.64 -2.35
N LYS A 88 16.86 -8.92 -2.64
CA LYS A 88 16.24 -10.02 -1.88
C LYS A 88 16.72 -10.00 -0.42
N GLY A 89 18.02 -9.80 -0.20
CA GLY A 89 18.58 -9.78 1.15
C GLY A 89 18.03 -8.67 2.02
N VAL A 90 17.91 -7.45 1.49
CA VAL A 90 17.29 -6.31 2.18
C VAL A 90 15.82 -6.60 2.51
N ARG A 91 15.08 -7.22 1.58
CA ARG A 91 13.68 -7.59 1.81
C ARG A 91 13.54 -8.59 2.96
N HIS A 92 14.40 -9.62 3.01
CA HIS A 92 14.40 -10.60 4.10
C HIS A 92 14.82 -9.99 5.44
N PHE A 93 15.85 -9.12 5.42
CA PHE A 93 16.32 -8.44 6.61
C PHE A 93 15.23 -7.55 7.22
N ARG A 94 14.54 -6.76 6.38
CA ARG A 94 13.38 -5.97 6.79
C ARG A 94 12.28 -6.85 7.40
N GLN A 95 11.95 -7.97 6.76
CA GLN A 95 10.96 -8.91 7.30
C GLN A 95 11.39 -9.45 8.67
N ASN A 96 12.68 -9.74 8.87
CA ASN A 96 13.22 -10.17 10.15
C ASN A 96 13.14 -9.05 11.21
N LEU A 97 13.36 -7.79 10.83
CA LEU A 97 13.28 -6.64 11.74
C LEU A 97 11.86 -6.39 12.28
N PHE A 98 10.84 -6.60 11.44
CA PHE A 98 9.43 -6.47 11.84
C PHE A 98 8.89 -7.71 12.58
N TYR A 99 9.72 -8.70 12.90
CA TYR A 99 9.35 -9.86 13.71
C TYR A 99 8.66 -9.51 15.04
N PRO A 100 9.15 -8.58 15.88
CA PRO A 100 8.56 -8.32 17.20
C PRO A 100 7.12 -7.81 17.10
N VAL A 101 6.83 -7.01 16.07
CA VAL A 101 5.47 -6.51 15.80
C VAL A 101 4.55 -7.68 15.48
N ARG A 102 4.94 -8.57 14.57
CA ARG A 102 4.16 -9.77 14.23
C ARG A 102 4.00 -10.73 15.40
N LEU A 103 5.03 -10.90 16.22
CA LEU A 103 4.95 -11.69 17.45
C LEU A 103 3.91 -11.11 18.40
N GLY A 104 3.99 -9.80 18.66
CA GLY A 104 3.03 -9.08 19.51
C GLY A 104 1.60 -9.28 19.03
N ASN A 105 1.34 -9.08 17.73
CA ASN A 105 0.02 -9.27 17.14
C ASN A 105 -0.49 -10.71 17.27
N ASN A 106 0.36 -11.71 17.00
CA ASN A 106 -0.01 -13.11 17.21
C ASN A 106 -0.41 -13.41 18.66
N VAL A 107 0.30 -12.84 19.62
CA VAL A 107 0.01 -13.00 21.05
C VAL A 107 -1.30 -12.30 21.41
N LEU A 108 -1.51 -11.06 20.94
CA LEU A 108 -2.73 -10.28 21.18
C LEU A 108 -3.98 -10.94 20.58
N GLN A 109 -3.82 -11.65 19.47
CA GLN A 109 -4.87 -12.45 18.84
C GLN A 109 -5.04 -13.86 19.47
N GLY A 110 -4.23 -14.23 20.47
CA GLY A 110 -4.28 -15.55 21.12
C GLY A 110 -3.70 -16.71 20.29
N LYS A 111 -3.03 -16.43 19.16
CA LYS A 111 -2.46 -17.42 18.24
C LYS A 111 -1.07 -17.89 18.70
N LEU A 112 -0.99 -18.58 19.83
CA LEU A 112 0.29 -19.02 20.42
C LEU A 112 1.10 -19.97 19.49
N GLY A 113 0.42 -20.83 18.73
CA GLY A 113 1.09 -21.70 17.75
C GLY A 113 1.75 -20.94 16.61
N ALA A 114 1.12 -19.86 16.13
CA ALA A 114 1.68 -18.99 15.12
C ALA A 114 2.82 -18.12 15.67
N ALA A 115 2.67 -17.59 16.89
CA ALA A 115 3.73 -16.88 17.61
C ALA A 115 5.00 -17.75 17.75
N GLY A 116 4.86 -18.99 18.23
CA GLY A 116 5.98 -19.92 18.35
C GLY A 116 6.64 -20.27 17.02
N ARG A 117 5.85 -20.40 15.95
CA ARG A 117 6.37 -20.62 14.58
C ARG A 117 7.18 -19.42 14.10
N GLU A 118 6.68 -18.21 14.32
CA GLU A 118 7.33 -16.97 13.92
C GLU A 118 8.65 -16.76 14.70
N THR A 119 8.67 -17.09 16.00
CA THR A 119 9.90 -17.08 16.82
C THR A 119 10.95 -18.06 16.30
N LYS A 120 10.55 -19.27 15.92
CA LYS A 120 11.47 -20.25 15.32
C LYS A 120 12.07 -19.71 14.02
N ARG A 121 11.26 -19.07 13.17
CA ARG A 121 11.74 -18.42 11.94
C ARG A 121 12.76 -17.34 12.23
N PHE A 122 12.46 -16.44 13.18
CA PHE A 122 13.38 -15.37 13.57
C PHE A 122 14.71 -15.91 14.07
N LEU A 123 14.70 -16.93 14.93
CA LEU A 123 15.92 -17.57 15.42
C LEU A 123 16.74 -18.19 14.27
N ILE A 124 16.11 -18.95 13.39
CA ILE A 124 16.78 -19.60 12.26
C ILE A 124 17.33 -18.57 11.28
N ASN A 125 16.56 -17.55 10.93
CA ASN A 125 16.98 -16.51 9.98
C ASN A 125 18.07 -15.61 10.58
N THR A 126 18.05 -15.37 11.89
CA THR A 126 19.09 -14.57 12.55
C THR A 126 20.40 -15.34 12.71
N THR A 127 20.34 -16.63 13.05
CA THR A 127 21.53 -17.48 13.26
C THR A 127 22.13 -18.01 11.97
N VAL A 128 21.35 -18.75 11.19
CA VAL A 128 21.80 -19.40 9.94
C VAL A 128 21.67 -18.44 8.76
N GLY A 129 20.68 -17.55 8.80
CA GLY A 129 20.35 -16.66 7.68
C GLY A 129 21.18 -15.38 7.60
N VAL A 130 22.29 -15.29 8.36
CA VAL A 130 23.14 -14.09 8.47
C VAL A 130 22.30 -12.89 8.90
N LEU A 131 21.83 -12.86 10.16
CA LEU A 131 20.99 -11.78 10.71
C LEU A 131 19.65 -11.52 9.97
N GLY A 132 19.21 -12.46 9.13
CA GLY A 132 17.98 -12.36 8.35
C GLY A 132 18.17 -11.84 6.93
N PHE A 133 19.40 -11.67 6.43
CA PHE A 133 19.63 -11.38 5.00
C PHE A 133 19.26 -12.55 4.08
N THR A 134 19.12 -13.75 4.61
CA THR A 134 18.60 -14.91 3.88
C THR A 134 17.47 -15.57 4.68
N ASP A 135 16.61 -16.34 4.01
CA ASP A 135 15.45 -17.02 4.62
C ASP A 135 15.60 -18.56 4.60
N PRO A 136 16.54 -19.13 5.39
CA PRO A 136 16.67 -20.58 5.55
C PRO A 136 15.44 -21.21 6.20
N ALA A 137 14.66 -20.47 6.99
CA ALA A 137 13.47 -20.99 7.65
C ALA A 137 12.39 -21.44 6.65
N THR A 138 12.14 -20.67 5.59
CA THR A 138 11.20 -21.09 4.52
C THR A 138 11.84 -22.12 3.60
N SER A 139 13.06 -21.84 3.12
CA SER A 139 13.69 -22.64 2.06
C SER A 139 14.12 -24.04 2.50
N ARG A 140 14.59 -24.20 3.75
CA ARG A 140 15.15 -25.46 4.25
C ARG A 140 14.22 -26.17 5.24
N PHE A 141 13.51 -25.40 6.06
CA PHE A 141 12.65 -25.94 7.12
C PHE A 141 11.15 -25.87 6.79
N LYS A 142 10.78 -25.30 5.63
CA LYS A 142 9.39 -25.17 5.13
C LYS A 142 8.43 -24.49 6.12
N ILE A 143 8.97 -23.67 7.01
CA ILE A 143 8.18 -22.93 7.98
C ILE A 143 7.63 -21.70 7.26
N GLN A 144 6.32 -21.51 7.19
CA GLN A 144 5.75 -20.33 6.52
C GLN A 144 5.71 -19.11 7.46
N PRO A 145 5.96 -17.89 6.94
CA PRO A 145 5.79 -16.66 7.69
C PRO A 145 4.31 -16.42 8.03
N SER A 146 4.05 -15.86 9.21
CA SER A 146 2.75 -15.27 9.52
C SER A 146 2.78 -13.80 9.10
N ASP A 147 1.74 -13.30 8.43
CA ASP A 147 1.63 -11.88 8.07
C ASP A 147 0.54 -11.22 8.93
N GLU A 148 0.88 -11.02 10.20
CA GLU A 148 -0.03 -10.57 11.25
C GLU A 148 0.26 -9.12 11.61
N ASP A 149 -0.74 -8.27 11.42
CA ASP A 149 -0.65 -6.84 11.67
C ASP A 149 -1.63 -6.37 12.77
N LEU A 150 -1.52 -5.09 13.12
CA LEU A 150 -2.39 -4.48 14.12
C LEU A 150 -3.83 -4.37 13.61
N GLY A 151 -4.04 -4.22 12.31
CA GLY A 151 -5.37 -4.14 11.71
C GLY A 151 -6.16 -5.43 11.90
N GLN A 152 -5.55 -6.57 11.60
CA GLN A 152 -6.11 -7.90 11.86
C GLN A 152 -6.36 -8.11 13.36
N THR A 153 -5.45 -7.66 14.22
CA THR A 153 -5.60 -7.75 15.68
C THR A 153 -6.83 -6.97 16.16
N PHE A 154 -7.01 -5.73 15.68
CA PHE A 154 -8.19 -4.94 16.00
C PHE A 154 -9.48 -5.53 15.41
N GLY A 155 -9.40 -6.16 14.23
CA GLY A 155 -10.51 -6.91 13.64
C GLY A 155 -10.95 -8.08 14.53
N VAL A 156 -10.03 -8.84 15.11
CA VAL A 156 -10.33 -9.92 16.07
C VAL A 156 -11.00 -9.38 17.34
N TRP A 157 -10.67 -8.16 17.76
CA TRP A 157 -11.31 -7.49 18.90
C TRP A 157 -12.63 -6.80 18.55
N GLY A 158 -13.12 -6.96 17.32
CA GLY A 158 -14.43 -6.45 16.88
C GLY A 158 -14.41 -5.00 16.42
N TRP A 159 -13.25 -4.42 16.13
CA TRP A 159 -13.19 -3.09 15.54
C TRP A 159 -13.50 -3.19 14.04
N ASP A 160 -14.55 -2.50 13.63
CA ASP A 160 -14.93 -2.40 12.22
C ASP A 160 -14.42 -1.08 11.60
N HIS A 161 -13.95 -1.18 10.36
CA HIS A 161 -13.55 -0.04 9.55
C HIS A 161 -14.77 0.81 9.15
N ARG A 162 -14.79 2.08 9.55
CA ARG A 162 -15.92 2.99 9.32
C ARG A 162 -15.67 4.04 8.25
N TYR A 163 -14.43 4.50 8.14
CA TYR A 163 -14.03 5.53 7.20
C TYR A 163 -12.78 5.08 6.48
N TYR A 164 -12.75 5.31 5.18
CA TYR A 164 -11.56 5.15 4.38
C TYR A 164 -10.85 6.50 4.27
N LEU A 165 -9.56 6.52 4.58
CA LEU A 165 -8.72 7.69 4.43
C LEU A 165 -7.51 7.32 3.60
N TYR A 166 -7.32 8.03 2.50
CA TYR A 166 -6.16 7.90 1.64
C TYR A 166 -5.24 9.10 1.83
N MET A 167 -3.95 8.82 1.99
CA MET A 167 -2.90 9.81 2.22
C MET A 167 -1.87 9.69 1.08
N PRO A 168 -1.39 10.83 0.53
CA PRO A 168 -0.39 10.85 -0.51
C PRO A 168 1.03 10.57 0.02
#